data_AF-A0A2U0DJA7-F1
#
_entry.id   AF-A0A2U0DJA7-F1
#
_cell.length_a   1.000
_cell.length_b   1.000
_cell.length_c   1.000
_cell.angle_alpha   90.00
_cell.angle_beta   90.00
_cell.angle_gamma   90.00
#
_symmetry.space_group_name_H-M   'P 1'
#
loop_
_entity.id
_entity.type
_entity.pdbx_description
1 polymer ?
#
loop_
_entity_poly.entity_id
_entity_poly.type
_entity_poly.pdbx_seq_one_letter_code
_entity_poly.pdbx_strand_id
1 'polypeptide(L)'
;TLEEIAIKNNLSRERVRQIRKDCINELFEKLSFIKNFNDDLFQNYGIDLSLDIIEVKENLVSQINIRNKTNFSKEFISYILAVYLNDNFSIIGNIEDILQPKYFNNKNRHNWNNFYIFNKKLSKIDFISFANDIDRRLNDRIEETYSFNLKSYLSRFIDDLDIEVIEPAFPVAEKIINDEFALYLDVDDNIIFKKNTIKQAFEYSCEALENLGKPSKVEEITKKIKELHPNYETDEKKVRASMKRKDGFVPIGRTSVFGLKKWENEIEDFRGGTIRSISTELLEQSDNPKHISEITEHVLKYRPNSNEKSIYYNLRIDESETYSFFKNSYVGLKKKNYSEDFEILKNSDIIDRNSWEERYEDLQKFLLLENRLPFSNGVPEEEIRLYRWLNVQKRKIRIRDLDEQKSKLIIEVFEKFPLINGRRRLNSTEKYDELLEFIKDKQRLPDANKQGEENLYQFFYKQRKLYDNDELDNHEKSYFSKVCQIFKNLSL
;
A
#
# COMPACT_ATOMS: atom_id res chain seq x y z
N THR A 1 49.37 -1.76 -35.35
CA THR A 1 47.99 -2.31 -35.42
C THR A 1 47.89 -3.46 -36.40
N LEU A 2 46.78 -4.23 -36.44
CA LEU A 2 46.58 -5.27 -37.47
C LEU A 2 46.71 -4.70 -38.90
N GLU A 3 46.22 -3.49 -39.11
CA GLU A 3 46.30 -2.74 -40.37
C GLU A 3 47.76 -2.50 -40.80
N GLU A 4 48.59 -1.99 -39.88
CA GLU A 4 50.01 -1.73 -40.15
C GLU A 4 50.79 -3.01 -40.47
N ILE A 5 50.53 -4.10 -39.75
CA ILE A 5 51.19 -5.39 -40.00
C ILE A 5 50.75 -5.96 -41.35
N ALA A 6 49.47 -5.83 -41.70
CA ALA A 6 48.92 -6.24 -42.99
C ALA A 6 49.61 -5.50 -44.14
N ILE A 7 49.70 -4.16 -44.04
CA ILE A 7 50.39 -3.32 -45.03
C ILE A 7 51.86 -3.69 -45.14
N LYS A 8 52.58 -3.79 -44.00
CA LYS A 8 54.02 -4.08 -43.97
C LYS A 8 54.38 -5.43 -44.59
N ASN A 9 53.52 -6.42 -44.47
CA ASN A 9 53.77 -7.79 -44.93
C ASN A 9 53.01 -8.16 -46.21
N ASN A 10 52.31 -7.21 -46.83
CA ASN A 10 51.47 -7.45 -48.01
C ASN A 10 50.44 -8.59 -47.80
N LEU A 11 49.78 -8.58 -46.65
CA LEU A 11 48.75 -9.55 -46.26
C LEU A 11 47.40 -8.83 -46.07
N SER A 12 46.30 -9.58 -46.15
CA SER A 12 45.01 -9.03 -45.71
C SER A 12 44.95 -8.94 -44.18
N ARG A 13 44.17 -7.99 -43.66
CA ARG A 13 43.93 -7.84 -42.21
C ARG A 13 43.42 -9.14 -41.58
N GLU A 14 42.54 -9.86 -42.28
CA GLU A 14 42.01 -11.14 -41.82
C GLU A 14 43.08 -12.24 -41.79
N ARG A 15 43.99 -12.26 -42.78
CA ARG A 15 45.10 -13.23 -42.78
C ARG A 15 46.05 -12.98 -41.61
N VAL A 16 46.35 -11.71 -41.29
CA VAL A 16 47.15 -11.36 -40.09
C VAL A 16 46.44 -11.80 -38.81
N ARG A 17 45.11 -11.64 -38.72
CA ARG A 17 44.32 -12.11 -37.58
C ARG A 17 44.40 -13.63 -37.39
N GLN A 18 44.30 -14.40 -38.48
CA GLN A 18 44.43 -15.86 -38.46
C GLN A 18 45.83 -16.29 -38.00
N ILE A 19 46.89 -15.73 -38.59
CA ILE A 19 48.28 -16.04 -38.20
C ILE A 19 48.52 -15.72 -36.72
N ARG A 20 47.99 -14.60 -36.22
CA ARG A 20 48.08 -14.24 -34.80
C ARG A 20 47.41 -15.29 -33.91
N LYS A 21 46.22 -15.77 -34.30
CA LYS A 21 45.52 -16.85 -33.58
C LYS A 21 46.34 -18.14 -33.56
N ASP A 22 46.88 -18.54 -34.70
CA ASP A 22 47.73 -19.74 -34.81
C ASP A 22 48.98 -19.61 -33.92
N CYS A 23 49.60 -18.43 -33.88
CA CYS A 23 50.74 -18.16 -33.02
C CYS A 23 50.42 -18.33 -31.53
N ILE A 24 49.20 -17.97 -31.09
CA ILE A 24 48.77 -18.16 -29.70
C ILE A 24 48.47 -19.62 -29.40
N ASN A 25 47.81 -20.33 -30.33
CA ASN A 25 47.53 -21.76 -30.17
C ASN A 25 48.81 -22.58 -29.98
N GLU A 26 49.90 -22.20 -30.66
CA GLU A 26 51.20 -22.86 -30.56
C GLU A 26 52.10 -22.30 -29.45
N LEU A 27 51.69 -21.22 -28.77
CA LEU A 27 52.57 -20.48 -27.85
C LEU A 27 53.03 -21.33 -26.67
N PHE A 28 52.14 -22.15 -26.12
CA PHE A 28 52.46 -23.05 -25.00
C PHE A 28 53.56 -24.04 -25.39
N GLU A 29 53.37 -24.74 -26.51
CA GLU A 29 54.34 -25.73 -27.01
C GLU A 29 55.69 -25.08 -27.33
N LYS A 30 55.68 -23.89 -27.92
CA LYS A 30 56.92 -23.14 -28.22
C LYS A 30 57.66 -22.67 -26.98
N LEU A 31 56.96 -22.43 -25.87
CA LEU A 31 57.59 -22.06 -24.59
C LEU A 31 57.88 -23.27 -23.71
N SER A 32 57.37 -24.47 -24.01
CA SER A 32 57.51 -25.66 -23.16
C SER A 32 58.96 -26.03 -22.84
N PHE A 33 59.93 -25.64 -23.68
CA PHE A 33 61.35 -25.87 -23.43
C PHE A 33 61.83 -25.27 -22.11
N ILE A 34 61.16 -24.23 -21.58
CA ILE A 34 61.54 -23.58 -20.33
C ILE A 34 61.41 -24.51 -19.12
N LYS A 35 60.58 -25.55 -19.20
CA LYS A 35 60.42 -26.56 -18.15
C LYS A 35 61.70 -27.36 -17.89
N ASN A 36 62.63 -27.35 -18.84
CA ASN A 36 63.91 -28.04 -18.71
C ASN A 36 64.95 -27.25 -17.90
N PHE A 37 64.67 -25.99 -17.55
CA PHE A 37 65.53 -25.24 -16.65
C PHE A 37 65.29 -25.67 -15.21
N ASN A 38 66.37 -25.82 -14.44
CA ASN A 38 66.30 -26.13 -13.01
C ASN A 38 66.56 -24.86 -12.22
N ASP A 39 65.51 -24.10 -11.92
CA ASP A 39 65.56 -22.85 -11.15
C ASP A 39 64.95 -23.04 -9.75
N ASP A 40 65.62 -22.55 -8.72
CA ASP A 40 65.08 -22.51 -7.36
C ASP A 40 64.19 -21.27 -7.22
N LEU A 41 62.91 -21.44 -7.55
CA LEU A 41 61.95 -20.34 -7.60
C LEU A 41 61.72 -19.66 -6.24
N PHE A 42 61.85 -20.41 -5.14
CA PHE A 42 61.69 -19.87 -3.81
C PHE A 42 62.88 -18.99 -3.44
N GLN A 43 64.10 -19.51 -3.59
CA GLN A 43 65.31 -18.74 -3.28
C GLN A 43 65.47 -17.53 -4.20
N ASN A 44 65.11 -17.67 -5.48
CA ASN A 44 65.41 -16.66 -6.49
C ASN A 44 64.34 -15.59 -6.64
N TYR A 45 63.08 -15.93 -6.38
CA TYR A 45 61.93 -15.06 -6.60
C TYR A 45 60.91 -15.06 -5.44
N GLY A 46 61.12 -15.84 -4.38
CA GLY A 46 60.19 -15.94 -3.26
C GLY A 46 58.86 -16.64 -3.60
N ILE A 47 58.83 -17.45 -4.67
CA ILE A 47 57.63 -18.18 -5.08
C ILE A 47 57.51 -19.45 -4.25
N ASP A 48 56.48 -19.52 -3.40
CA ASP A 48 56.16 -20.70 -2.59
C ASP A 48 55.20 -21.64 -3.35
N LEU A 49 55.71 -22.81 -3.72
CA LEU A 49 54.96 -23.83 -4.47
C LEU A 49 54.04 -24.69 -3.59
N SER A 50 54.06 -24.51 -2.26
CA SER A 50 53.12 -25.19 -1.35
C SER A 50 51.74 -24.55 -1.35
N LEU A 51 51.62 -23.32 -1.85
CA LEU A 51 50.36 -22.57 -1.93
C LEU A 51 49.44 -23.09 -3.04
N ASP A 52 48.15 -22.87 -2.85
CA ASP A 52 47.11 -23.24 -3.82
C ASP A 52 46.98 -22.27 -4.98
N ILE A 53 47.54 -21.07 -4.81
CA ILE A 53 47.58 -20.01 -5.81
C ILE A 53 48.93 -19.32 -5.80
N ILE A 54 49.47 -19.03 -6.98
CA ILE A 54 50.69 -18.25 -7.16
C ILE A 54 50.30 -16.83 -7.55
N GLU A 55 50.57 -15.88 -6.66
CA GLU A 55 50.27 -14.47 -6.91
C GLU A 55 51.42 -13.77 -7.65
N VAL A 56 51.15 -13.33 -8.88
CA VAL A 56 52.10 -12.53 -9.66
C VAL A 56 51.86 -11.04 -9.41
N LYS A 57 52.55 -10.50 -8.41
CA LYS A 57 52.51 -9.08 -8.04
C LYS A 57 53.58 -8.26 -8.77
N GLU A 58 53.43 -6.93 -8.82
CA GLU A 58 54.37 -6.03 -9.52
C GLU A 58 55.82 -6.12 -9.02
N ASN A 59 56.00 -6.41 -7.73
CA ASN A 59 57.33 -6.64 -7.16
C ASN A 59 57.98 -7.90 -7.75
N LEU A 60 57.24 -9.01 -7.89
CA LEU A 60 57.72 -10.25 -8.50
C LEU A 60 58.05 -10.04 -9.99
N VAL A 61 57.17 -9.35 -10.71
CA VAL A 61 57.38 -8.95 -12.12
C VAL A 61 58.68 -8.16 -12.27
N SER A 62 58.89 -7.17 -11.40
CA SER A 62 60.09 -6.34 -11.39
C SER A 62 61.35 -7.15 -11.08
N GLN A 63 61.29 -8.05 -10.08
CA GLN A 63 62.40 -8.94 -9.72
C GLN A 63 62.79 -9.86 -10.87
N ILE A 64 61.82 -10.53 -11.51
CA ILE A 64 62.04 -11.41 -12.65
C ILE A 64 62.69 -10.63 -13.80
N ASN A 65 62.16 -9.46 -14.14
CA ASN A 65 62.68 -8.63 -15.21
C ASN A 65 64.11 -8.14 -14.94
N ILE A 66 64.40 -7.66 -13.73
CA ILE A 66 65.74 -7.19 -13.36
C ILE A 66 66.75 -8.35 -13.43
N ARG A 67 66.41 -9.50 -12.84
CA ARG A 67 67.32 -10.65 -12.76
C ARG A 67 67.63 -11.23 -14.15
N ASN A 68 66.64 -11.29 -15.01
CA ASN A 68 66.76 -11.86 -16.35
C ASN A 68 67.06 -10.82 -17.44
N LYS A 69 67.19 -9.53 -17.09
CA LYS A 69 67.41 -8.41 -18.01
C LYS A 69 66.35 -8.32 -19.12
N THR A 70 65.10 -8.56 -18.75
CA THR A 70 63.93 -8.48 -19.64
C THR A 70 63.07 -7.27 -19.30
N ASN A 71 62.08 -6.99 -20.15
CA ASN A 71 61.06 -5.97 -19.90
C ASN A 71 59.68 -6.52 -20.28
N PHE A 72 59.35 -7.69 -19.76
CA PHE A 72 58.08 -8.36 -20.01
C PHE A 72 56.97 -7.81 -19.13
N SER A 73 55.74 -7.81 -19.66
CA SER A 73 54.57 -7.41 -18.89
C SER A 73 54.23 -8.46 -17.83
N LYS A 74 53.44 -8.05 -16.84
CA LYS A 74 52.92 -8.95 -15.81
C LYS A 74 52.20 -10.15 -16.41
N GLU A 75 51.33 -9.92 -17.39
CA GLU A 75 50.52 -10.95 -18.03
C GLU A 75 51.38 -11.99 -18.74
N PHE A 76 52.42 -11.53 -19.45
CA PHE A 76 53.32 -12.45 -20.14
C PHE A 76 54.21 -13.21 -19.16
N ILE A 77 54.67 -12.58 -18.08
CA ILE A 77 55.40 -13.28 -17.00
C ILE A 77 54.50 -14.32 -16.32
N SER A 78 53.24 -14.00 -16.01
CA SER A 78 52.28 -14.96 -15.48
C SER A 78 52.11 -16.16 -16.41
N TYR A 79 52.02 -15.91 -17.73
CA TYR A 79 51.92 -16.98 -18.71
C TYR A 79 53.18 -17.86 -18.76
N ILE A 80 54.38 -17.25 -18.76
CA ILE A 80 55.65 -17.98 -18.71
C ILE A 80 55.73 -18.83 -17.44
N LEU A 81 55.39 -18.27 -16.28
CA LEU A 81 55.38 -19.00 -15.01
C LEU A 81 54.39 -20.17 -15.06
N ALA A 82 53.21 -19.98 -15.63
CA ALA A 82 52.24 -21.07 -15.81
C ALA A 82 52.78 -22.19 -16.72
N VAL A 83 53.47 -21.85 -17.80
CA VAL A 83 54.13 -22.84 -18.67
C VAL A 83 55.23 -23.58 -17.89
N TYR A 84 56.07 -22.86 -17.14
CA TYR A 84 57.16 -23.44 -16.34
C TYR A 84 56.62 -24.38 -15.24
N LEU A 85 55.54 -23.98 -14.57
CA LEU A 85 54.94 -24.69 -13.44
C LEU A 85 53.86 -25.72 -13.85
N ASN A 86 53.66 -25.94 -15.14
CA ASN A 86 52.52 -26.70 -15.67
C ASN A 86 52.43 -28.13 -15.15
N ASP A 87 53.47 -28.72 -14.57
CA ASP A 87 53.37 -30.09 -14.03
C ASP A 87 52.46 -30.14 -12.80
N ASN A 88 52.51 -29.11 -11.95
CA ASN A 88 51.75 -29.04 -10.69
C ASN A 88 50.68 -27.95 -10.67
N PHE A 89 50.76 -26.96 -11.56
CA PHE A 89 49.85 -25.84 -11.61
C PHE A 89 49.13 -25.76 -12.96
N SER A 90 47.94 -25.18 -12.92
CA SER A 90 47.12 -24.85 -14.08
C SER A 90 46.87 -23.35 -14.13
N ILE A 91 46.46 -22.86 -15.29
CA ILE A 91 46.15 -21.44 -15.50
C ILE A 91 44.66 -21.26 -15.78
N ILE A 92 44.06 -20.26 -15.14
CA ILE A 92 42.70 -19.76 -15.42
C ILE A 92 42.85 -18.40 -16.08
N GLY A 93 41.91 -18.11 -16.98
CA GLY A 93 41.92 -16.91 -17.79
C GLY A 93 41.97 -17.27 -19.27
N ASN A 94 41.35 -16.44 -20.10
CA ASN A 94 41.43 -16.64 -21.54
C ASN A 94 42.68 -15.97 -22.10
N ILE A 95 43.56 -16.76 -22.73
CA ILE A 95 44.84 -16.26 -23.26
C ILE A 95 44.63 -15.16 -24.31
N GLU A 96 43.60 -15.27 -25.15
CA GLU A 96 43.31 -14.26 -26.16
C GLU A 96 42.88 -12.94 -25.52
N ASP A 97 42.03 -12.97 -24.48
CA ASP A 97 41.54 -11.75 -23.81
C ASP A 97 42.67 -10.96 -23.13
N ILE A 98 43.64 -11.67 -22.56
CA ILE A 98 44.66 -11.11 -21.68
C ILE A 98 45.92 -10.70 -22.46
N LEU A 99 46.41 -11.55 -23.39
CA LEU A 99 47.64 -11.27 -24.13
C LEU A 99 47.43 -10.47 -25.41
N GLN A 100 46.21 -10.44 -25.97
CA GLN A 100 45.93 -9.64 -27.17
C GLN A 100 45.38 -8.26 -26.81
N PRO A 101 45.63 -7.24 -27.65
CA PRO A 101 44.91 -5.98 -27.53
C PRO A 101 43.40 -6.22 -27.68
N LYS A 102 42.60 -5.61 -26.80
CA LYS A 102 41.15 -5.73 -26.77
C LYS A 102 40.51 -4.96 -27.93
N TYR A 103 40.24 -5.66 -29.04
CA TYR A 103 39.52 -5.09 -30.18
C TYR A 103 38.01 -5.33 -30.07
N PHE A 104 37.60 -6.46 -29.52
CA PHE A 104 36.19 -6.85 -29.35
C PHE A 104 36.06 -7.74 -28.11
N ASN A 105 35.02 -7.48 -27.31
CA ASN A 105 34.64 -8.36 -26.20
C ASN A 105 33.74 -9.49 -26.73
N ASN A 106 33.96 -10.69 -26.21
CA ASN A 106 33.04 -11.80 -26.39
C ASN A 106 31.71 -11.49 -25.68
N LYS A 107 30.59 -11.82 -26.33
CA LYS A 107 29.24 -11.58 -25.80
C LYS A 107 28.67 -12.75 -25.00
N ASN A 108 29.26 -13.94 -25.13
CA ASN A 108 28.70 -15.19 -24.63
C ASN A 108 29.48 -15.77 -23.45
N ARG A 109 30.52 -15.08 -22.98
CA ARG A 109 31.34 -15.46 -21.83
C ARG A 109 32.00 -14.24 -21.20
N HIS A 110 32.47 -14.39 -19.97
CA HIS A 110 33.30 -13.41 -19.29
C HIS A 110 34.55 -13.09 -20.12
N ASN A 111 34.97 -11.82 -20.11
CA ASN A 111 36.17 -11.34 -20.78
C ASN A 111 37.26 -11.10 -19.73
N TRP A 112 38.25 -11.98 -19.70
CA TRP A 112 39.24 -12.04 -18.63
C TRP A 112 40.23 -10.87 -18.66
N ASN A 113 40.57 -10.36 -17.48
CA ASN A 113 41.58 -9.32 -17.31
C ASN A 113 42.90 -9.87 -16.78
N ASN A 114 42.86 -10.95 -15.99
CA ASN A 114 44.04 -11.51 -15.34
C ASN A 114 44.16 -13.01 -15.56
N PHE A 115 45.40 -13.49 -15.46
CA PHE A 115 45.68 -14.91 -15.29
C PHE A 115 45.76 -15.28 -13.82
N TYR A 116 45.24 -16.46 -13.49
CA TYR A 116 45.36 -17.05 -12.15
C TYR A 116 46.06 -18.40 -12.28
N ILE A 117 47.18 -18.56 -11.57
CA ILE A 117 47.97 -19.79 -11.57
C ILE A 117 47.64 -20.54 -10.28
N PHE A 118 47.04 -21.71 -10.39
CA PHE A 118 46.49 -22.44 -9.26
C PHE A 118 46.93 -23.90 -9.26
N ASN A 119 46.95 -24.53 -8.09
CA ASN A 119 47.39 -25.91 -7.96
C ASN A 119 46.42 -26.86 -8.68
N LYS A 120 46.95 -27.77 -9.50
CA LYS A 120 46.18 -28.73 -10.30
C LYS A 120 45.25 -29.61 -9.48
N LYS A 121 45.48 -29.79 -8.18
CA LYS A 121 44.52 -30.49 -7.31
C LYS A 121 43.13 -29.86 -7.29
N LEU A 122 43.02 -28.56 -7.61
CA LEU A 122 41.75 -27.84 -7.69
C LEU A 122 41.12 -27.88 -9.09
N SER A 123 41.68 -28.63 -10.03
CA SER A 123 41.18 -28.73 -11.41
C SER A 123 39.79 -29.35 -11.52
N LYS A 124 39.29 -29.98 -10.45
CA LYS A 124 37.89 -30.42 -10.34
C LYS A 124 36.89 -29.27 -10.33
N ILE A 125 37.33 -28.03 -10.09
CA ILE A 125 36.47 -26.85 -10.08
C ILE A 125 36.58 -26.13 -11.42
N ASP A 126 35.44 -25.99 -12.10
CA ASP A 126 35.32 -25.19 -13.32
C ASP A 126 35.21 -23.70 -12.99
N PHE A 127 36.36 -23.09 -12.72
CA PHE A 127 36.46 -21.65 -12.48
C PHE A 127 36.07 -20.79 -13.70
N ILE A 128 36.10 -21.35 -14.92
CA ILE A 128 35.67 -20.63 -16.12
C ILE A 128 34.15 -20.49 -16.09
N SER A 129 33.42 -21.59 -15.85
CA SER A 129 31.96 -21.55 -15.71
C SER A 129 31.51 -20.73 -14.50
N PHE A 130 32.26 -20.79 -13.39
CA PHE A 130 32.04 -19.94 -12.23
C PHE A 130 32.06 -18.43 -12.58
N ALA A 131 33.13 -17.98 -13.24
CA ALA A 131 33.25 -16.57 -13.66
C ALA A 131 32.17 -16.18 -14.68
N ASN A 132 31.84 -17.07 -15.62
CA ASN A 132 30.78 -16.83 -16.59
C ASN A 132 29.41 -16.67 -15.92
N ASP A 133 29.10 -17.45 -14.87
CA ASP A 133 27.82 -17.32 -14.16
C ASP A 133 27.74 -16.00 -13.39
N ILE A 134 28.85 -15.55 -12.80
CA ILE A 134 28.91 -14.25 -12.11
C ILE A 134 28.72 -13.11 -13.11
N ASP A 135 29.45 -13.10 -14.22
CA ASP A 135 29.31 -12.09 -15.28
C ASP A 135 27.86 -12.02 -15.77
N ARG A 136 27.24 -13.18 -16.04
CA ARG A 136 25.84 -13.27 -16.43
C ARG A 136 24.91 -12.64 -15.39
N ARG A 137 25.07 -12.99 -14.10
CA ARG A 137 24.24 -12.44 -13.02
C ARG A 137 24.37 -10.93 -12.86
N LEU A 138 25.57 -10.38 -13.03
CA LEU A 138 25.81 -8.94 -12.95
C LEU A 138 25.17 -8.18 -14.11
N ASN A 139 25.16 -8.80 -15.30
CA ASN A 139 24.55 -8.24 -16.51
C ASN A 139 23.03 -8.46 -16.57
N ASP A 140 22.50 -9.47 -15.88
CA ASP A 140 21.07 -9.72 -15.76
C ASP A 140 20.37 -8.62 -14.95
N ARG A 141 19.06 -8.47 -15.18
CA ARG A 141 18.23 -7.51 -14.45
C ARG A 141 18.02 -8.00 -13.01
N ILE A 142 18.49 -7.23 -12.03
CA ILE A 142 18.37 -7.50 -10.60
C ILE A 142 17.33 -6.53 -10.00
N GLU A 143 16.18 -7.07 -9.61
CA GLU A 143 15.06 -6.29 -9.04
C GLU A 143 15.20 -6.07 -7.53
N GLU A 144 15.82 -7.02 -6.84
CA GLU A 144 16.08 -6.99 -5.40
C GLU A 144 17.51 -7.46 -5.12
N THR A 145 18.17 -6.83 -4.16
CA THR A 145 19.51 -7.25 -3.74
C THR A 145 19.42 -8.64 -3.11
N TYR A 146 20.28 -9.56 -3.55
CA TYR A 146 20.37 -10.90 -3.01
C TYR A 146 21.83 -11.28 -2.76
N SER A 147 22.04 -12.30 -1.94
CA SER A 147 23.37 -12.82 -1.63
C SER A 147 23.38 -14.34 -1.51
N PHE A 148 24.56 -14.93 -1.69
CA PHE A 148 24.79 -16.36 -1.46
C PHE A 148 26.14 -16.54 -0.77
N ASN A 149 26.25 -17.55 0.10
CA ASN A 149 27.55 -17.94 0.66
C ASN A 149 28.46 -18.48 -0.46
N LEU A 150 29.70 -17.98 -0.53
CA LEU A 150 30.62 -18.29 -1.64
C LEU A 150 30.97 -19.79 -1.72
N LYS A 151 31.19 -20.46 -0.59
CA LYS A 151 31.52 -21.90 -0.56
C LYS A 151 30.37 -22.75 -1.12
N SER A 152 29.15 -22.45 -0.69
CA SER A 152 27.93 -23.10 -1.19
C SER A 152 27.66 -22.79 -2.67
N TYR A 153 28.12 -21.64 -3.14
CA TYR A 153 28.00 -21.27 -4.54
C TYR A 153 29.05 -21.99 -5.40
N LEU A 154 30.29 -22.09 -4.93
CA LEU A 154 31.38 -22.82 -5.60
C LEU A 154 31.08 -24.30 -5.81
N SER A 155 30.37 -24.94 -4.88
CA SER A 155 30.02 -26.35 -4.99
C SER A 155 29.22 -26.72 -6.24
N ARG A 156 28.61 -25.73 -6.91
CA ARG A 156 27.86 -25.91 -8.18
C ARG A 156 28.76 -26.10 -9.39
N PHE A 157 30.05 -25.78 -9.26
CA PHE A 157 31.04 -25.81 -10.34
C PHE A 157 32.08 -26.91 -10.12
N ILE A 158 31.79 -27.89 -9.27
CA ILE A 158 32.69 -29.01 -8.96
C ILE A 158 32.26 -30.23 -9.76
N ASP A 159 33.16 -30.74 -10.59
CA ASP A 159 33.04 -32.04 -11.23
C ASP A 159 33.22 -33.14 -10.17
N ASP A 160 32.33 -34.13 -10.15
CA ASP A 160 32.36 -35.26 -9.21
C ASP A 160 32.42 -34.85 -7.72
N LEU A 161 31.47 -33.99 -7.29
CA LEU A 161 31.08 -33.62 -5.91
C LEU A 161 32.09 -33.99 -4.79
N ASP A 162 33.31 -33.47 -4.92
CA ASP A 162 34.37 -33.57 -3.94
C ASP A 162 34.36 -32.31 -3.09
N ILE A 163 33.79 -32.40 -1.89
CA ILE A 163 33.62 -31.25 -1.01
C ILE A 163 34.96 -30.81 -0.41
N GLU A 164 35.96 -31.71 -0.35
CA GLU A 164 37.26 -31.43 0.26
C GLU A 164 38.06 -30.38 -0.53
N VAL A 165 37.78 -30.20 -1.83
CA VAL A 165 38.44 -29.17 -2.65
C VAL A 165 37.90 -27.76 -2.43
N ILE A 166 36.77 -27.58 -1.72
CA ILE A 166 36.14 -26.27 -1.53
C ILE A 166 37.01 -25.34 -0.67
N GLU A 167 37.50 -25.82 0.48
CA GLU A 167 38.31 -24.98 1.38
C GLU A 167 39.61 -24.51 0.71
N PRO A 168 40.40 -25.38 0.04
CA PRO A 168 41.56 -24.96 -0.74
C PRO A 168 41.23 -24.02 -1.92
N ALA A 169 40.05 -24.16 -2.53
CA ALA A 169 39.66 -23.36 -3.68
C ALA A 169 39.06 -22.00 -3.31
N PHE A 170 38.60 -21.82 -2.07
CA PHE A 170 37.96 -20.59 -1.63
C PHE A 170 38.84 -19.35 -1.86
N PRO A 171 40.15 -19.32 -1.51
CA PRO A 171 41.00 -18.17 -1.79
C PRO A 171 41.17 -17.89 -3.29
N VAL A 172 41.16 -18.92 -4.14
CA VAL A 172 41.24 -18.77 -5.61
C VAL A 172 39.97 -18.09 -6.13
N ALA A 173 38.81 -18.58 -5.70
CA ALA A 173 37.53 -18.03 -6.09
C ALA A 173 37.34 -16.59 -5.60
N GLU A 174 37.66 -16.32 -4.33
CA GLU A 174 37.62 -14.98 -3.74
C GLU A 174 38.51 -14.01 -4.53
N LYS A 175 39.72 -14.46 -4.90
CA LYS A 175 40.61 -13.65 -5.72
C LYS A 175 40.02 -13.34 -7.10
N ILE A 176 39.43 -14.33 -7.78
CA ILE A 176 38.77 -14.11 -9.08
C ILE A 176 37.62 -13.09 -8.94
N ILE A 177 36.77 -13.19 -7.92
CA ILE A 177 35.64 -12.26 -7.77
C ILE A 177 36.08 -10.82 -7.47
N ASN A 178 37.13 -10.66 -6.68
CA ASN A 178 37.73 -9.37 -6.37
C ASN A 178 38.38 -8.76 -7.62
N ASP A 179 39.28 -9.51 -8.27
CA ASP A 179 40.15 -9.00 -9.33
C ASP A 179 39.41 -8.84 -10.68
N GLU A 180 38.41 -9.69 -10.99
CA GLU A 180 37.64 -9.60 -12.25
C GLU A 180 36.37 -8.76 -12.15
N PHE A 181 35.68 -8.77 -11.00
CA PHE A 181 34.33 -8.20 -10.88
C PHE A 181 34.21 -7.09 -9.83
N ALA A 182 35.27 -6.80 -9.07
CA ALA A 182 35.25 -5.88 -7.93
C ALA A 182 34.14 -6.21 -6.90
N LEU A 183 33.86 -7.52 -6.73
CA LEU A 183 32.91 -8.03 -5.76
C LEU A 183 33.65 -8.55 -4.53
N TYR A 184 33.36 -7.96 -3.38
CA TYR A 184 33.95 -8.34 -2.09
C TYR A 184 32.92 -9.08 -1.25
N LEU A 185 33.40 -10.06 -0.49
CA LEU A 185 32.56 -10.82 0.44
C LEU A 185 32.17 -9.97 1.66
N ASP A 186 31.02 -10.27 2.25
CA ASP A 186 30.66 -9.76 3.57
C ASP A 186 31.32 -10.55 4.70
N VAL A 187 31.02 -10.19 5.94
CA VAL A 187 31.57 -10.82 7.14
C VAL A 187 31.18 -12.30 7.30
N ASP A 188 30.19 -12.77 6.54
CA ASP A 188 29.64 -14.12 6.56
C ASP A 188 30.00 -14.88 5.27
N ASP A 189 31.03 -14.43 4.55
CA ASP A 189 31.54 -14.98 3.28
C ASP A 189 30.50 -15.00 2.15
N ASN A 190 29.51 -14.09 2.16
CA ASN A 190 28.52 -14.00 1.09
C ASN A 190 28.96 -13.07 -0.04
N ILE A 191 28.73 -13.51 -1.27
CA ILE A 191 28.77 -12.65 -2.46
C ILE A 191 27.44 -11.88 -2.57
N ILE A 192 27.51 -10.55 -2.69
CA ILE A 192 26.34 -9.67 -2.74
C ILE A 192 26.11 -9.14 -4.16
N PHE A 193 24.94 -9.45 -4.71
CA PHE A 193 24.47 -8.92 -5.99
C PHE A 193 23.46 -7.79 -5.76
N LYS A 194 23.92 -6.55 -5.94
CA LYS A 194 23.09 -5.36 -5.68
C LYS A 194 22.03 -5.16 -6.77
N LYS A 195 20.86 -4.67 -6.36
CA LYS A 195 19.81 -4.18 -7.29
C LYS A 195 20.43 -3.22 -8.31
N ASN A 196 20.26 -3.52 -9.60
CA ASN A 196 20.73 -2.70 -10.72
C ASN A 196 19.58 -2.05 -11.50
N THR A 197 18.34 -2.17 -11.01
CA THR A 197 17.16 -1.55 -11.58
C THR A 197 16.76 -0.27 -10.87
N ILE A 198 16.21 0.68 -11.63
CA ILE A 198 15.59 1.87 -11.04
C ILE A 198 14.37 1.44 -10.25
N LYS A 199 14.29 1.92 -9.01
CA LYS A 199 13.16 1.69 -8.14
C LYS A 199 11.85 2.19 -8.77
N GLN A 200 10.84 1.33 -8.79
CA GLN A 200 9.55 1.61 -9.40
C GLN A 200 8.67 2.46 -8.49
N ALA A 201 7.69 3.18 -9.07
CA ALA A 201 6.82 4.10 -8.34
C ALA A 201 6.06 3.43 -7.17
N PHE A 202 5.65 2.18 -7.34
CA PHE A 202 4.91 1.44 -6.30
C PHE A 202 5.82 1.10 -5.11
N GLU A 203 7.10 0.83 -5.32
CA GLU A 203 8.04 0.45 -4.26
C GLU A 203 8.20 1.60 -3.24
N TYR A 204 8.23 2.85 -3.70
CA TYR A 204 8.21 4.02 -2.81
C TYR A 204 6.95 4.06 -1.94
N SER A 205 5.80 3.69 -2.51
CA SER A 205 4.53 3.65 -1.79
C SER A 205 4.49 2.50 -0.77
N CYS A 206 5.09 1.34 -1.10
CA CYS A 206 5.24 0.22 -0.17
C CYS A 206 6.05 0.63 1.05
N GLU A 207 7.27 1.13 0.86
CA GLU A 207 8.14 1.55 1.96
C GLU A 207 7.51 2.64 2.83
N ALA A 208 6.81 3.59 2.21
CA ALA A 208 6.11 4.62 2.95
C ALA A 208 5.02 4.02 3.86
N LEU A 209 4.25 3.05 3.37
CA LEU A 209 3.25 2.33 4.18
C LEU A 209 3.89 1.46 5.26
N GLU A 210 4.98 0.77 4.97
CA GLU A 210 5.73 -0.01 5.96
C GLU A 210 6.27 0.88 7.08
N ASN A 211 6.82 2.06 6.74
CA ASN A 211 7.29 3.03 7.72
C ASN A 211 6.14 3.65 8.55
N LEU A 212 4.97 3.85 7.95
CA LEU A 212 3.78 4.32 8.66
C LEU A 212 3.18 3.24 9.58
N GLY A 213 3.37 1.96 9.26
CA GLY A 213 2.92 0.82 10.06
C GLY A 213 1.39 0.66 10.16
N LYS A 214 0.63 1.44 9.38
CA LYS A 214 -0.83 1.45 9.41
C LYS A 214 -1.40 1.84 8.05
N PRO A 215 -2.69 1.54 7.80
CA PRO A 215 -3.33 2.04 6.60
C PRO A 215 -3.49 3.55 6.62
N SER A 216 -3.15 4.17 5.50
CA SER A 216 -3.01 5.63 5.43
C SER A 216 -3.65 6.19 4.18
N LYS A 217 -4.04 7.47 4.27
CA LYS A 217 -4.55 8.22 3.11
C LYS A 217 -3.43 8.44 2.09
N VAL A 218 -3.78 8.52 0.81
CA VAL A 218 -2.82 8.83 -0.27
C VAL A 218 -1.98 10.08 0.03
N GLU A 219 -2.57 11.12 0.62
CA GLU A 219 -1.87 12.33 1.04
C GLU A 219 -0.76 12.05 2.08
N GLU A 220 -1.06 11.27 3.11
CA GLU A 220 -0.10 10.90 4.17
C GLU A 220 1.03 10.02 3.60
N ILE A 221 0.69 9.07 2.72
CA ILE A 221 1.65 8.22 2.01
C ILE A 221 2.57 9.11 1.14
N THR A 222 2.01 10.05 0.38
CA THR A 222 2.77 10.96 -0.47
C THR A 222 3.74 11.83 0.33
N LYS A 223 3.31 12.32 1.50
CA LYS A 223 4.17 13.07 2.42
C LYS A 223 5.32 12.20 2.94
N LYS A 224 5.02 10.96 3.35
CA LYS A 224 6.04 10.02 3.83
C LYS A 224 7.03 9.63 2.73
N ILE A 225 6.60 9.48 1.48
CA ILE A 225 7.50 9.27 0.34
C ILE A 225 8.49 10.43 0.21
N LYS A 226 8.01 11.68 0.26
CA LYS A 226 8.88 12.87 0.16
C LYS A 226 9.84 13.02 1.33
N GLU A 227 9.45 12.54 2.52
CA GLU A 227 10.31 12.49 3.71
C GLU A 227 11.44 11.46 3.55
N LEU A 228 11.12 10.24 3.10
CA LEU A 228 12.09 9.16 2.93
C LEU A 228 12.97 9.33 1.68
N HIS A 229 12.42 9.94 0.62
CA HIS A 229 13.05 10.08 -0.69
C HIS A 229 12.93 11.52 -1.21
N PRO A 230 13.68 12.50 -0.63
CA PRO A 230 13.55 13.92 -0.98
C PRO A 230 13.79 14.26 -2.46
N ASN A 231 14.61 13.44 -3.13
CA ASN A 231 14.96 13.63 -4.54
C ASN A 231 13.96 12.97 -5.51
N TYR A 232 12.94 12.26 -5.01
CA TYR A 232 11.94 11.61 -5.85
C TYR A 232 10.73 12.52 -6.09
N GLU A 233 10.58 13.02 -7.30
CA GLU A 233 9.47 13.90 -7.67
C GLU A 233 8.16 13.13 -7.89
N THR A 234 7.20 13.31 -6.97
CA THR A 234 5.88 12.68 -7.04
C THR A 234 4.75 13.55 -6.48
N ASP A 235 3.52 13.15 -6.77
CA ASP A 235 2.28 13.77 -6.34
C ASP A 235 1.21 12.70 -6.01
N GLU A 236 0.12 13.10 -5.35
CA GLU A 236 -0.93 12.17 -4.95
C GLU A 236 -1.56 11.38 -6.10
N LYS A 237 -1.66 11.96 -7.31
CA LYS A 237 -2.25 11.27 -8.46
C LYS A 237 -1.32 10.16 -8.93
N LYS A 238 -0.02 10.43 -9.04
CA LYS A 238 1.01 9.45 -9.40
C LYS A 238 1.09 8.33 -8.34
N VAL A 239 1.12 8.69 -7.06
CA VAL A 239 1.14 7.72 -5.94
C VAL A 239 -0.10 6.84 -6.00
N ARG A 240 -1.31 7.42 -6.12
CA ARG A 240 -2.56 6.64 -6.25
C ARG A 240 -2.54 5.70 -7.45
N ALA A 241 -2.04 6.14 -8.60
CA ALA A 241 -1.98 5.33 -9.82
C ALA A 241 -1.00 4.14 -9.69
N SER A 242 0.02 4.27 -8.84
CA SER A 242 1.02 3.22 -8.59
C SER A 242 0.55 2.13 -7.63
N MET A 243 -0.40 2.41 -6.73
CA MET A 243 -0.86 1.49 -5.70
C MET A 243 -1.94 0.52 -6.23
N LYS A 244 -1.51 -0.50 -6.98
CA LYS A 244 -2.41 -1.52 -7.55
C LYS A 244 -2.39 -2.81 -6.74
N ARG A 245 -3.45 -3.61 -6.85
CA ARG A 245 -3.54 -4.92 -6.18
C ARG A 245 -2.42 -5.88 -6.60
N LYS A 246 -2.06 -5.90 -7.88
CA LYS A 246 -0.96 -6.73 -8.41
C LYS A 246 0.40 -6.38 -7.81
N ASP A 247 0.54 -5.16 -7.31
CA ASP A 247 1.76 -4.63 -6.72
C ASP A 247 1.69 -4.68 -5.18
N GLY A 248 0.75 -5.45 -4.61
CA GLY A 248 0.66 -5.71 -3.17
C GLY A 248 -0.20 -4.73 -2.36
N PHE A 249 -1.00 -3.87 -2.98
CA PHE A 249 -1.83 -2.87 -2.27
C PHE A 249 -3.30 -3.27 -2.17
N VAL A 250 -3.97 -2.89 -1.08
CA VAL A 250 -5.42 -3.03 -0.92
C VAL A 250 -6.07 -1.70 -0.51
N PRO A 251 -7.13 -1.25 -1.20
CA PRO A 251 -7.87 -0.07 -0.78
C PRO A 251 -8.79 -0.38 0.41
N ILE A 252 -9.01 0.58 1.30
CA ILE A 252 -9.94 0.48 2.41
C ILE A 252 -11.18 1.31 2.10
N GLY A 253 -12.25 0.64 1.68
CA GLY A 253 -13.49 1.31 1.28
C GLY A 253 -13.29 2.24 0.08
N ARG A 254 -13.87 3.45 0.15
CA ARG A 254 -13.84 4.49 -0.91
C ARG A 254 -13.20 5.79 -0.43
N THR A 255 -12.34 5.74 0.58
CA THR A 255 -11.82 6.92 1.29
C THR A 255 -10.41 7.33 0.88
N SER A 256 -9.90 6.78 -0.24
CA SER A 256 -8.49 6.93 -0.65
C SER A 256 -7.49 6.52 0.44
N VAL A 257 -7.88 5.55 1.27
CA VAL A 257 -7.01 4.91 2.25
C VAL A 257 -6.53 3.59 1.65
N PHE A 258 -5.23 3.33 1.75
CA PHE A 258 -4.58 2.12 1.27
C PHE A 258 -3.81 1.45 2.40
N GLY A 259 -3.74 0.12 2.34
CA GLY A 259 -2.82 -0.69 3.13
C GLY A 259 -2.14 -1.74 2.26
N LEU A 260 -1.26 -2.53 2.86
CA LEU A 260 -0.56 -3.61 2.17
C LEU A 260 -1.38 -4.91 2.24
N LYS A 261 -1.36 -5.68 1.15
CA LYS A 261 -2.07 -6.97 1.06
C LYS A 261 -1.54 -7.97 2.09
N LYS A 262 -0.23 -7.97 2.34
CA LYS A 262 0.41 -8.84 3.34
C LYS A 262 -0.15 -8.64 4.75
N TRP A 263 -0.61 -7.43 5.08
CA TRP A 263 -1.21 -7.12 6.38
C TRP A 263 -2.49 -7.89 6.66
N GLU A 264 -3.18 -8.44 5.64
CA GLU A 264 -4.36 -9.30 5.88
C GLU A 264 -4.01 -10.62 6.59
N ASN A 265 -2.73 -11.01 6.57
CA ASN A 265 -2.20 -12.18 7.28
C ASN A 265 -1.32 -11.81 8.48
N GLU A 266 -0.87 -10.56 8.58
CA GLU A 266 0.08 -10.10 9.61
C GLU A 266 -0.60 -9.30 10.73
N ILE A 267 -1.70 -8.60 10.43
CA ILE A 267 -2.39 -7.70 11.36
C ILE A 267 -3.79 -8.26 11.66
N GLU A 268 -4.08 -8.48 12.93
CA GLU A 268 -5.40 -8.87 13.40
C GLU A 268 -6.44 -7.79 13.04
N ASP A 269 -7.65 -8.23 12.66
CA ASP A 269 -8.73 -7.32 12.25
C ASP A 269 -8.40 -6.38 11.08
N PHE A 270 -7.43 -6.74 10.24
CA PHE A 270 -7.16 -6.05 8.99
C PHE A 270 -7.75 -6.80 7.77
N ARG A 271 -8.67 -6.14 7.06
CA ARG A 271 -9.17 -6.61 5.76
C ARG A 271 -9.30 -5.48 4.76
N GLY A 272 -8.67 -5.65 3.61
CA GLY A 272 -8.82 -4.77 2.46
C GLY A 272 -10.21 -4.85 1.82
N GLY A 273 -10.50 -3.91 0.93
CA GLY A 273 -11.73 -3.87 0.14
C GLY A 273 -12.88 -3.07 0.76
N THR A 274 -14.08 -3.30 0.24
CA THR A 274 -15.31 -2.61 0.62
C THR A 274 -16.19 -3.49 1.50
N ILE A 275 -17.24 -2.91 2.10
CA ILE A 275 -18.26 -3.67 2.83
C ILE A 275 -18.82 -4.81 1.95
N ARG A 276 -19.03 -4.55 0.66
CA ARG A 276 -19.49 -5.57 -0.30
C ARG A 276 -18.49 -6.73 -0.44
N SER A 277 -17.20 -6.45 -0.67
CA SER A 277 -16.22 -7.53 -0.82
C SER A 277 -16.07 -8.36 0.45
N ILE A 278 -16.08 -7.72 1.62
CA ILE A 278 -16.03 -8.42 2.92
C ILE A 278 -17.28 -9.28 3.12
N SER A 279 -18.46 -8.75 2.80
CA SER A 279 -19.71 -9.52 2.89
C SER A 279 -19.76 -10.67 1.89
N THR A 280 -19.25 -10.46 0.67
CA THR A 280 -19.16 -11.50 -0.37
C THR A 280 -18.28 -12.64 0.09
N GLU A 281 -17.10 -12.34 0.65
CA GLU A 281 -16.17 -13.36 1.13
C GLU A 281 -16.80 -14.23 2.22
N LEU A 282 -17.47 -13.63 3.21
CA LEU A 282 -18.20 -14.35 4.24
C LEU A 282 -19.27 -15.28 3.63
N LEU A 283 -20.05 -14.76 2.68
CA LEU A 283 -21.12 -15.53 2.03
C LEU A 283 -20.57 -16.60 1.06
N GLU A 284 -19.36 -16.43 0.54
CA GLU A 284 -18.68 -17.46 -0.26
C GLU A 284 -18.31 -18.68 0.59
N GLN A 285 -17.95 -18.47 1.86
CA GLN A 285 -17.63 -19.51 2.83
C GLN A 285 -18.86 -20.17 3.48
N SER A 286 -20.06 -19.60 3.29
CA SER A 286 -21.31 -20.12 3.84
C SER A 286 -22.13 -20.87 2.79
N ASP A 287 -22.63 -22.05 3.13
CA ASP A 287 -23.53 -22.81 2.25
C ASP A 287 -24.94 -22.23 2.22
N ASN A 288 -25.37 -21.62 3.33
CA ASN A 288 -26.71 -21.02 3.48
C ASN A 288 -26.65 -19.48 3.49
N PRO A 289 -27.77 -18.79 3.19
CA PRO A 289 -27.87 -17.35 3.38
C PRO A 289 -27.60 -16.99 4.84
N LYS A 290 -26.98 -15.83 5.07
CA LYS A 290 -26.68 -15.35 6.42
C LYS A 290 -27.64 -14.24 6.83
N HIS A 291 -28.03 -14.24 8.10
CA HIS A 291 -28.83 -13.13 8.61
C HIS A 291 -27.99 -11.84 8.57
N ILE A 292 -28.63 -10.70 8.31
CA ILE A 292 -27.92 -9.42 8.20
C ILE A 292 -27.13 -9.05 9.47
N SER A 293 -27.57 -9.51 10.64
CA SER A 293 -26.84 -9.30 11.90
C SER A 293 -25.51 -10.07 11.92
N GLU A 294 -25.47 -11.30 11.41
CA GLU A 294 -24.23 -12.09 11.29
C GLU A 294 -23.25 -11.44 10.31
N ILE A 295 -23.76 -10.96 9.17
CA ILE A 295 -22.96 -10.21 8.19
C ILE A 295 -22.42 -8.93 8.84
N THR A 296 -23.25 -8.25 9.62
CA THR A 296 -22.88 -7.02 10.33
C THR A 296 -21.78 -7.29 11.34
N GLU A 297 -21.92 -8.31 12.18
CA GLU A 297 -20.90 -8.70 13.16
C GLU A 297 -19.53 -8.95 12.48
N HIS A 298 -19.52 -9.70 11.38
CA HIS A 298 -18.30 -9.95 10.63
C HIS A 298 -17.70 -8.68 10.00
N VAL A 299 -18.54 -7.83 9.40
CA VAL A 299 -18.09 -6.57 8.79
C VAL A 299 -17.55 -5.59 9.84
N LEU A 300 -18.15 -5.53 11.03
CA LEU A 300 -17.75 -4.61 12.09
C LEU A 300 -16.35 -4.89 12.64
N LYS A 301 -15.85 -6.13 12.55
CA LYS A 301 -14.44 -6.46 12.85
C LYS A 301 -13.46 -5.56 12.08
N TYR A 302 -13.76 -5.35 10.80
CA TYR A 302 -12.90 -4.59 9.89
C TYR A 302 -13.37 -3.15 9.67
N ARG A 303 -14.66 -2.85 9.91
CA ARG A 303 -15.31 -1.56 9.65
C ARG A 303 -16.17 -1.14 10.85
N PRO A 304 -15.56 -0.81 12.00
CA PRO A 304 -16.27 -0.62 13.27
C PRO A 304 -17.28 0.54 13.27
N ASN A 305 -17.12 1.52 12.37
CA ASN A 305 -17.99 2.70 12.27
C ASN A 305 -19.23 2.48 11.38
N SER A 306 -19.52 1.25 10.96
CA SER A 306 -20.71 0.93 10.16
C SER A 306 -21.90 0.53 11.06
N ASN A 307 -23.02 0.14 10.44
CA ASN A 307 -24.17 -0.43 11.15
C ASN A 307 -25.00 -1.30 10.21
N GLU A 308 -25.84 -2.16 10.80
CA GLU A 308 -26.66 -3.15 10.09
C GLU A 308 -27.48 -2.55 8.95
N LYS A 309 -28.19 -1.43 9.22
CA LYS A 309 -29.02 -0.75 8.24
C LYS A 309 -28.21 -0.21 7.06
N SER A 310 -27.05 0.38 7.34
CA SER A 310 -26.14 0.88 6.32
C SER A 310 -25.55 -0.25 5.48
N ILE A 311 -25.19 -1.37 6.11
CA ILE A 311 -24.65 -2.55 5.42
C ILE A 311 -25.73 -3.15 4.51
N TYR A 312 -26.91 -3.43 5.05
CA TYR A 312 -28.05 -3.97 4.29
C TYR A 312 -28.36 -3.13 3.04
N TYR A 313 -28.50 -1.81 3.22
CA TYR A 313 -28.79 -0.92 2.11
C TYR A 313 -27.62 -0.86 1.11
N ASN A 314 -26.37 -0.88 1.58
CA ASN A 314 -25.19 -0.88 0.70
C ASN A 314 -25.11 -2.12 -0.19
N LEU A 315 -25.50 -3.29 0.33
CA LEU A 315 -25.61 -4.53 -0.43
C LEU A 315 -26.79 -4.47 -1.41
N ARG A 316 -27.91 -3.86 -1.01
CA ARG A 316 -29.14 -3.81 -1.83
C ARG A 316 -29.03 -2.91 -3.05
N ILE A 317 -28.32 -1.80 -2.94
CA ILE A 317 -28.05 -0.89 -4.07
C ILE A 317 -26.88 -1.37 -4.95
N ASP A 318 -26.51 -2.64 -4.86
CA ASP A 318 -25.48 -3.22 -5.69
C ASP A 318 -26.03 -3.52 -7.10
N GLU A 319 -25.66 -2.69 -8.06
CA GLU A 319 -26.06 -2.80 -9.47
C GLU A 319 -25.51 -4.05 -10.17
N SER A 320 -24.52 -4.73 -9.56
CA SER A 320 -23.93 -5.95 -10.13
C SER A 320 -24.79 -7.20 -9.90
N GLU A 321 -25.93 -7.06 -9.23
CA GLU A 321 -26.85 -8.14 -8.89
C GLU A 321 -26.19 -9.32 -8.17
N THR A 322 -25.13 -9.04 -7.39
CA THR A 322 -24.35 -10.09 -6.72
C THR A 322 -25.15 -10.80 -5.62
N TYR A 323 -26.13 -10.11 -5.02
CA TYR A 323 -26.83 -10.55 -3.81
C TYR A 323 -28.27 -10.97 -4.09
N SER A 324 -28.70 -12.07 -3.44
CA SER A 324 -30.09 -12.48 -3.30
C SER A 324 -30.57 -12.12 -1.89
N PHE A 325 -31.73 -11.48 -1.81
CA PHE A 325 -32.37 -11.11 -0.54
C PHE A 325 -33.52 -12.05 -0.24
N PHE A 326 -33.64 -12.46 1.01
CA PHE A 326 -34.65 -13.38 1.49
C PHE A 326 -35.48 -12.70 2.60
N LYS A 327 -36.65 -13.28 2.91
CA LYS A 327 -37.45 -12.85 4.04
C LYS A 327 -36.67 -12.97 5.35
N ASN A 328 -37.13 -12.27 6.38
CA ASN A 328 -36.48 -12.21 7.70
C ASN A 328 -35.02 -11.71 7.63
N SER A 329 -34.71 -10.82 6.67
CA SER A 329 -33.40 -10.15 6.56
C SER A 329 -32.20 -11.08 6.32
N TYR A 330 -32.42 -12.22 5.68
CA TYR A 330 -31.34 -13.09 5.21
C TYR A 330 -30.81 -12.62 3.85
N VAL A 331 -29.50 -12.73 3.66
CA VAL A 331 -28.80 -12.34 2.43
C VAL A 331 -27.88 -13.48 1.98
N GLY A 332 -27.95 -13.81 0.70
CA GLY A 332 -27.06 -14.77 0.05
C GLY A 332 -26.46 -14.21 -1.24
N LEU A 333 -25.56 -14.97 -1.87
CA LEU A 333 -25.05 -14.71 -3.21
C LEU A 333 -25.98 -15.30 -4.28
N LYS A 334 -26.26 -14.52 -5.32
CA LYS A 334 -27.14 -14.92 -6.45
C LYS A 334 -26.64 -16.13 -7.24
N LYS A 335 -25.32 -16.32 -7.28
CA LYS A 335 -24.67 -17.46 -7.96
C LYS A 335 -24.82 -18.81 -7.23
N LYS A 336 -25.35 -18.83 -6.01
CA LYS A 336 -25.53 -20.05 -5.22
C LYS A 336 -27.01 -20.43 -5.16
N ASN A 337 -27.27 -21.73 -5.09
CA ASN A 337 -28.60 -22.28 -4.85
C ASN A 337 -28.76 -22.56 -3.36
N TYR A 338 -29.93 -22.23 -2.81
CA TYR A 338 -30.23 -22.40 -1.38
C TYR A 338 -31.48 -23.25 -1.20
N SER A 339 -31.67 -23.79 0.00
CA SER A 339 -32.88 -24.56 0.37
C SER A 339 -34.16 -23.74 0.12
N GLU A 340 -35.24 -24.44 -0.23
CA GLU A 340 -36.58 -23.87 -0.38
C GLU A 340 -37.12 -23.25 0.92
N ASP A 341 -36.54 -23.61 2.07
CA ASP A 341 -36.84 -23.01 3.37
C ASP A 341 -36.56 -21.49 3.41
N PHE A 342 -35.71 -20.99 2.49
CA PHE A 342 -35.40 -19.57 2.36
C PHE A 342 -36.25 -18.91 1.29
N GLU A 343 -37.34 -18.29 1.71
CA GLU A 343 -38.22 -17.53 0.81
C GLU A 343 -37.53 -16.26 0.28
N ILE A 344 -37.37 -16.17 -1.05
CA ILE A 344 -36.82 -14.98 -1.72
C ILE A 344 -37.73 -13.77 -1.46
N LEU A 345 -37.11 -12.64 -1.10
CA LEU A 345 -37.78 -11.36 -0.89
C LEU A 345 -38.29 -10.83 -2.24
N LYS A 346 -39.62 -10.76 -2.41
CA LYS A 346 -40.24 -10.19 -3.62
C LYS A 346 -40.43 -8.69 -3.48
N ASN A 347 -40.60 -8.01 -4.62
CA ASN A 347 -40.90 -6.57 -4.61
C ASN A 347 -42.19 -6.24 -3.83
N SER A 348 -43.17 -7.15 -3.84
CA SER A 348 -44.41 -7.03 -3.06
C SER A 348 -44.24 -7.16 -1.55
N ASP A 349 -43.14 -7.77 -1.08
CA ASP A 349 -42.82 -7.88 0.36
C ASP A 349 -42.14 -6.61 0.89
N ILE A 350 -41.74 -5.70 -0.01
CA ILE A 350 -41.23 -4.39 0.34
C ILE A 350 -42.46 -3.56 0.68
N ILE A 351 -42.59 -3.13 1.94
CA ILE A 351 -43.57 -2.09 2.30
C ILE A 351 -43.24 -0.88 1.42
N ASP A 352 -44.07 -0.64 0.41
CA ASP A 352 -43.90 0.47 -0.51
C ASP A 352 -43.79 1.75 0.32
N ARG A 353 -42.66 2.44 0.19
CA ARG A 353 -42.60 3.83 0.62
C ARG A 353 -43.50 4.55 -0.37
N ASN A 354 -44.66 5.03 0.09
CA ASN A 354 -45.56 5.79 -0.78
C ASN A 354 -44.74 6.75 -1.65
N SER A 355 -45.06 6.77 -2.95
CA SER A 355 -44.44 7.69 -3.91
C SER A 355 -44.58 9.15 -3.43
N TRP A 356 -43.81 10.06 -4.01
CA TRP A 356 -43.93 11.48 -3.65
C TRP A 356 -45.36 11.97 -3.92
N GLU A 357 -45.94 11.50 -5.02
CA GLU A 357 -47.29 11.77 -5.50
C GLU A 357 -48.35 11.27 -4.51
N GLU A 358 -48.26 10.00 -4.09
CA GLU A 358 -49.16 9.44 -3.07
C GLU A 358 -49.06 10.20 -1.74
N ARG A 359 -47.84 10.57 -1.30
CA ARG A 359 -47.66 11.38 -0.08
C ARG A 359 -48.24 12.78 -0.21
N TYR A 360 -48.16 13.36 -1.40
CA TYR A 360 -48.75 14.66 -1.68
C TYR A 360 -50.28 14.57 -1.70
N GLU A 361 -50.86 13.50 -2.25
CA GLU A 361 -52.30 13.23 -2.17
C GLU A 361 -52.78 13.06 -0.72
N ASP A 362 -52.05 12.30 0.10
CA ASP A 362 -52.34 12.15 1.52
C ASP A 362 -52.34 13.50 2.23
N LEU A 363 -51.36 14.36 1.90
CA LEU A 363 -51.31 15.73 2.40
C LEU A 363 -52.52 16.53 1.93
N GLN A 364 -52.90 16.49 0.65
CA GLN A 364 -54.07 17.23 0.14
C GLN A 364 -55.38 16.78 0.80
N LYS A 365 -55.57 15.47 1.02
CA LYS A 365 -56.73 14.93 1.76
C LYS A 365 -56.74 15.46 3.20
N PHE A 366 -55.60 15.45 3.88
CA PHE A 366 -55.47 16.02 5.21
C PHE A 366 -55.80 17.51 5.23
N LEU A 367 -55.23 18.29 4.30
CA LEU A 367 -55.48 19.74 4.19
C LEU A 367 -56.95 20.06 3.92
N LEU A 368 -57.63 19.23 3.12
CA LEU A 368 -59.06 19.39 2.81
C LEU A 368 -59.94 19.11 4.04
N LEU A 369 -59.61 18.07 4.82
CA LEU A 369 -60.41 17.62 5.94
C LEU A 369 -60.18 18.47 7.21
N GLU A 370 -58.93 18.79 7.49
CA GLU A 370 -58.52 19.47 8.73
C GLU A 370 -58.38 20.99 8.56
N ASN A 371 -58.34 21.48 7.31
CA ASN A 371 -58.18 22.90 6.96
C ASN A 371 -57.00 23.60 7.66
N ARG A 372 -55.93 22.84 7.94
CA ARG A 372 -54.70 23.30 8.62
C ARG A 372 -53.51 22.44 8.18
N LEU A 373 -52.29 22.90 8.46
CA LEU A 373 -51.08 22.09 8.29
C LEU A 373 -50.98 20.99 9.38
N PRO A 374 -50.34 19.84 9.09
CA PRO A 374 -50.13 18.77 10.06
C PRO A 374 -49.19 19.21 11.20
N PHE A 375 -49.32 18.60 12.38
CA PHE A 375 -48.50 18.84 13.57
C PHE A 375 -47.65 17.61 13.98
N SER A 376 -46.69 17.83 14.89
CA SER A 376 -45.76 16.81 15.36
C SER A 376 -46.03 16.27 16.76
N ASN A 377 -46.97 16.87 17.49
CA ASN A 377 -47.20 16.57 18.90
C ASN A 377 -48.71 16.61 19.23
N GLY A 378 -49.17 15.70 20.08
CA GLY A 378 -50.57 15.60 20.51
C GLY A 378 -51.53 15.14 19.40
N VAL A 379 -51.03 14.49 18.34
CA VAL A 379 -51.80 14.08 17.15
C VAL A 379 -51.47 12.64 16.75
N PRO A 380 -52.35 11.97 15.97
CA PRO A 380 -52.12 10.60 15.50
C PRO A 380 -50.84 10.41 14.70
N GLU A 381 -50.30 9.19 14.67
CA GLU A 381 -49.01 8.89 14.03
C GLU A 381 -49.00 9.22 12.52
N GLU A 382 -50.15 9.07 11.85
CA GLU A 382 -50.34 9.40 10.44
C GLU A 382 -50.10 10.89 10.16
N GLU A 383 -50.58 11.77 11.04
CA GLU A 383 -50.36 13.21 10.96
C GLU A 383 -48.88 13.56 11.20
N ILE A 384 -48.25 12.92 12.18
CA ILE A 384 -46.81 13.11 12.48
C ILE A 384 -45.96 12.75 11.25
N ARG A 385 -46.33 11.69 10.52
CA ARG A 385 -45.65 11.28 9.29
C ARG A 385 -45.79 12.35 8.19
N LEU A 386 -46.97 12.91 8.00
CA LEU A 386 -47.20 14.02 7.06
C LEU A 386 -46.42 15.27 7.45
N TYR A 387 -46.39 15.63 8.73
CA TYR A 387 -45.58 16.76 9.24
C TYR A 387 -44.09 16.58 8.93
N ARG A 388 -43.53 15.40 9.21
CA ARG A 388 -42.12 15.11 8.94
C ARG A 388 -41.83 15.19 7.44
N TRP A 389 -42.70 14.59 6.62
CA TRP A 389 -42.53 14.59 5.17
C TRP A 389 -42.59 16.01 4.57
N LEU A 390 -43.55 16.84 4.99
CA LEU A 390 -43.70 18.22 4.54
C LEU A 390 -42.49 19.10 4.90
N ASN A 391 -41.93 18.92 6.11
CA ASN A 391 -40.72 19.65 6.52
C ASN A 391 -39.47 19.23 5.75
N VAL A 392 -39.37 17.96 5.35
CA VAL A 392 -38.31 17.50 4.44
C VAL A 392 -38.43 18.19 3.07
N GLN A 393 -39.64 18.31 2.51
CA GLN A 393 -39.83 19.02 1.24
C GLN A 393 -39.42 20.50 1.35
N LYS A 394 -39.82 21.18 2.45
CA LYS A 394 -39.41 22.55 2.74
C LYS A 394 -37.89 22.73 2.79
N ARG A 395 -37.17 21.79 3.43
CA ARG A 395 -35.70 21.79 3.45
C ARG A 395 -35.13 21.61 2.05
N LYS A 396 -35.67 20.69 1.25
CA LYS A 396 -35.19 20.41 -0.12
C LYS A 396 -35.35 21.62 -1.05
N ILE A 397 -36.47 22.34 -0.96
CA ILE A 397 -36.66 23.61 -1.69
C ILE A 397 -35.56 24.61 -1.33
N ARG A 398 -35.24 24.78 -0.04
CA ARG A 398 -34.21 25.71 0.43
C ARG A 398 -32.82 25.41 -0.15
N ILE A 399 -32.49 24.12 -0.30
CA ILE A 399 -31.19 23.69 -0.85
C ILE A 399 -31.23 23.42 -2.37
N ARG A 400 -32.34 23.73 -3.04
CA ARG A 400 -32.57 23.50 -4.48
C ARG A 400 -32.42 22.04 -4.91
N ASP A 401 -32.90 21.11 -4.07
CA ASP A 401 -32.83 19.64 -4.23
C ASP A 401 -34.23 19.01 -4.42
N LEU A 402 -35.20 19.80 -4.88
CA LEU A 402 -36.54 19.34 -5.25
C LEU A 402 -36.86 19.82 -6.67
N ASP A 403 -37.50 18.94 -7.45
CA ASP A 403 -37.98 19.24 -8.80
C ASP A 403 -38.83 20.52 -8.85
N GLU A 404 -38.78 21.25 -9.98
CA GLU A 404 -39.40 22.57 -10.11
C GLU A 404 -40.93 22.50 -10.02
N GLN A 405 -41.56 21.48 -10.60
CA GLN A 405 -43.02 21.31 -10.53
C GLN A 405 -43.45 20.93 -9.11
N LYS A 406 -42.73 20.01 -8.47
CA LYS A 406 -42.97 19.61 -7.08
C LYS A 406 -42.76 20.74 -6.09
N SER A 407 -41.77 21.60 -6.36
CA SER A 407 -41.51 22.79 -5.56
C SER A 407 -42.67 23.78 -5.62
N LYS A 408 -43.23 24.03 -6.80
CA LYS A 408 -44.42 24.90 -6.99
C LYS A 408 -45.60 24.39 -6.17
N LEU A 409 -45.91 23.10 -6.26
CA LEU A 409 -47.00 22.46 -5.50
C LEU A 409 -46.86 22.64 -3.98
N ILE A 410 -45.65 22.45 -3.43
CA ILE A 410 -45.41 22.62 -1.99
C ILE A 410 -45.43 24.10 -1.57
N ILE A 411 -44.95 25.01 -2.44
CA ILE A 411 -45.03 26.46 -2.19
C ILE A 411 -46.50 26.90 -2.13
N GLU A 412 -47.33 26.46 -3.07
CA GLU A 412 -48.78 26.73 -3.07
C GLU A 412 -49.47 26.26 -1.77
N VAL A 413 -49.07 25.11 -1.22
CA VAL A 413 -49.56 24.66 0.09
C VAL A 413 -49.22 25.66 1.20
N PHE A 414 -48.00 26.17 1.25
CA PHE A 414 -47.60 27.15 2.27
C PHE A 414 -48.16 28.56 2.04
N GLU A 415 -48.51 28.92 0.80
CA GLU A 415 -49.19 30.17 0.47
C GLU A 415 -50.67 30.11 0.85
N LYS A 416 -51.35 29.00 0.54
CA LYS A 416 -52.78 28.79 0.82
C LYS A 416 -53.07 28.57 2.29
N PHE A 417 -52.16 27.89 3.00
CA PHE A 417 -52.24 27.67 4.44
C PHE A 417 -51.16 28.52 5.10
N PRO A 418 -51.47 29.76 5.54
CA PRO A 418 -50.50 30.63 6.15
C PRO A 418 -49.85 29.90 7.31
N LEU A 419 -48.52 29.97 7.37
CA LEU A 419 -47.75 29.44 8.47
C LEU A 419 -48.32 30.01 9.77
N ILE A 420 -48.97 29.17 10.58
CA ILE A 420 -48.91 29.34 12.03
C ILE A 420 -47.47 28.99 12.44
N ASN A 421 -46.49 29.73 11.90
CA ASN A 421 -45.12 29.72 12.34
C ASN A 421 -45.14 30.39 13.69
N GLY A 422 -45.26 29.57 14.73
CA GLY A 422 -45.11 30.01 16.10
C GLY A 422 -46.11 31.09 16.49
N ARG A 423 -47.42 30.78 16.47
CA ARG A 423 -48.13 31.14 17.69
C ARG A 423 -47.35 30.40 18.78
N ARG A 424 -46.67 31.16 19.65
CA ARG A 424 -46.35 30.71 21.01
C ARG A 424 -47.54 29.84 21.42
N ARG A 425 -47.32 28.69 22.06
CA ARG A 425 -48.37 28.26 22.98
C ARG A 425 -48.67 29.53 23.79
N LEU A 426 -49.86 30.12 23.61
CA LEU A 426 -50.51 30.85 24.68
C LEU A 426 -50.18 29.99 25.88
N ASN A 427 -49.41 30.55 26.81
CA ASN A 427 -49.09 29.76 27.99
C ASN A 427 -50.43 29.25 28.50
N SER A 428 -50.59 27.93 28.63
CA SER A 428 -51.88 27.40 29.03
C SER A 428 -52.27 28.13 30.31
N THR A 429 -53.52 28.54 30.42
CA THR A 429 -54.05 29.19 31.63
C THR A 429 -53.62 28.42 32.88
N GLU A 430 -53.51 27.10 32.76
CA GLU A 430 -52.92 26.17 33.72
C GLU A 430 -51.57 26.63 34.31
N LYS A 431 -50.62 27.13 33.51
CA LYS A 431 -49.33 27.62 34.06
C LYS A 431 -49.45 28.92 34.83
N TYR A 432 -50.38 29.78 34.44
CA TYR A 432 -50.71 30.97 35.25
C TYR A 432 -51.41 30.54 36.55
N ASP A 433 -52.28 29.54 36.50
CA ASP A 433 -52.97 28.99 37.67
C ASP A 433 -51.98 28.31 38.63
N GLU A 434 -51.04 27.49 38.12
CA GLU A 434 -49.93 26.91 38.90
C GLU A 434 -49.08 27.99 39.59
N LEU A 435 -48.76 29.08 38.87
CA LEU A 435 -48.01 30.20 39.45
C LEU A 435 -48.83 30.93 40.53
N LEU A 436 -50.12 31.14 40.30
CA LEU A 436 -51.02 31.77 41.26
C LEU A 436 -51.22 30.92 42.52
N GLU A 437 -51.40 29.61 42.37
CA GLU A 437 -51.46 28.66 43.48
C GLU A 437 -50.14 28.62 44.24
N PHE A 438 -49.00 28.56 43.54
CA PHE A 438 -47.69 28.59 44.16
C PHE A 438 -47.51 29.84 45.03
N ILE A 439 -47.86 31.02 44.51
CA ILE A 439 -47.73 32.29 45.25
C ILE A 439 -48.68 32.31 46.46
N LYS A 440 -49.89 31.77 46.33
CA LYS A 440 -50.85 31.64 47.44
C LYS A 440 -50.36 30.67 48.52
N ASP A 441 -49.83 29.52 48.15
CA ASP A 441 -49.39 28.47 49.08
C ASP A 441 -48.06 28.84 49.75
N LYS A 442 -47.08 29.31 48.97
CA LYS A 442 -45.73 29.61 49.47
C LYS A 442 -45.53 31.04 49.94
N GLN A 443 -46.49 31.93 49.71
CA GLN A 443 -46.46 33.36 50.09
C GLN A 443 -45.22 34.09 49.55
N ARG A 444 -44.69 33.64 48.39
CA ARG A 444 -43.52 34.24 47.71
C ARG A 444 -43.49 33.84 46.24
N LEU A 445 -42.61 34.48 45.48
CA LEU A 445 -42.30 34.08 44.10
C LEU A 445 -41.44 32.80 44.06
N PRO A 446 -41.54 32.00 42.98
CA PRO A 446 -40.65 30.86 42.74
C PRO A 446 -39.20 31.34 42.61
N ASP A 447 -38.24 30.50 43.02
CA ASP A 447 -36.80 30.81 43.00
C ASP A 447 -36.05 29.83 42.08
N ALA A 448 -35.11 30.34 41.28
CA ALA A 448 -34.29 29.52 40.39
C ALA A 448 -33.41 28.52 41.13
N ASN A 449 -33.08 28.80 42.40
CA ASN A 449 -32.13 28.00 43.19
C ASN A 449 -32.81 26.95 44.07
N LYS A 450 -34.15 26.82 43.99
CA LYS A 450 -34.92 25.83 44.77
C LYS A 450 -35.36 24.70 43.87
N GLN A 451 -35.01 23.48 44.28
CA GLN A 451 -35.29 22.26 43.53
C GLN A 451 -36.80 22.10 43.32
N GLY A 452 -37.22 22.03 42.05
CA GLY A 452 -38.62 21.90 41.64
C GLY A 452 -39.33 23.22 41.29
N GLU A 453 -38.71 24.37 41.52
CA GLU A 453 -39.29 25.69 41.22
C GLU A 453 -38.76 26.31 39.92
N GLU A 454 -37.75 25.70 39.30
CA GLU A 454 -36.97 26.27 38.21
C GLU A 454 -37.86 26.58 36.99
N ASN A 455 -38.80 25.69 36.71
CA ASN A 455 -39.74 25.84 35.60
C ASN A 455 -40.73 26.99 35.80
N LEU A 456 -41.21 27.20 37.03
CA LEU A 456 -42.11 28.30 37.38
C LEU A 456 -41.37 29.63 37.46
N TYR A 457 -40.13 29.63 37.96
CA TYR A 457 -39.25 30.79 37.95
C TYR A 457 -38.97 31.28 36.52
N GLN A 458 -38.52 30.37 35.63
CA GLN A 458 -38.23 30.72 34.25
C GLN A 458 -39.49 31.22 33.52
N PHE A 459 -40.64 30.60 33.82
CA PHE A 459 -41.93 31.04 33.31
C PHE A 459 -42.26 32.47 33.73
N PHE A 460 -42.26 32.76 35.04
CA PHE A 460 -42.55 34.10 35.57
C PHE A 460 -41.59 35.15 35.01
N TYR A 461 -40.28 34.87 35.01
CA TYR A 461 -39.27 35.81 34.53
C TYR A 461 -39.47 36.14 33.04
N LYS A 462 -39.80 35.13 32.23
CA LYS A 462 -40.11 35.32 30.81
C LYS A 462 -41.39 36.13 30.63
N GLN A 463 -42.45 35.86 31.38
CA GLN A 463 -43.71 36.62 31.29
C GLN A 463 -43.54 38.07 31.73
N ARG A 464 -42.74 38.32 32.78
CA ARG A 464 -42.40 39.68 33.23
C ARG A 464 -41.71 40.48 32.13
N LYS A 465 -40.66 39.93 31.52
CA LYS A 465 -39.94 40.61 30.43
C LYS A 465 -40.84 40.94 29.24
N LEU A 466 -41.79 40.06 28.93
CA LEU A 466 -42.76 40.28 27.86
C LEU A 466 -43.80 41.35 28.25
N TYR A 467 -44.25 41.37 29.50
CA TYR A 467 -45.15 42.40 30.01
C TYR A 467 -44.49 43.78 29.97
N ASP A 468 -43.22 43.87 30.40
CA ASP A 468 -42.43 45.10 30.41
C ASP A 468 -42.20 45.65 28.98
N ASN A 469 -42.14 44.77 27.98
CA ASN A 469 -42.00 45.12 26.56
C ASN A 469 -43.34 45.33 25.82
N ASP A 470 -44.49 45.25 26.52
CA ASP A 470 -45.84 45.28 25.94
C ASP A 470 -46.15 44.16 24.92
N GLU A 471 -45.37 43.07 24.93
CA GLU A 471 -45.42 41.95 23.99
C GLU A 471 -46.41 40.83 24.38
N LEU A 472 -47.11 40.97 25.50
CA LEU A 472 -48.19 40.05 25.90
C LEU A 472 -49.50 40.40 25.20
N ASP A 473 -50.31 39.40 24.88
CA ASP A 473 -51.67 39.66 24.38
C ASP A 473 -52.62 40.11 25.51
N ASN A 474 -53.83 40.56 25.15
CA ASN A 474 -54.80 41.09 26.11
C ASN A 474 -55.23 40.08 27.18
N HIS A 475 -55.25 38.79 26.84
CA HIS A 475 -55.63 37.72 27.76
C HIS A 475 -54.48 37.43 28.75
N GLU A 476 -53.25 37.27 28.26
CA GLU A 476 -52.04 37.08 29.06
C GLU A 476 -51.76 38.30 29.97
N LYS A 477 -51.99 39.53 29.47
CA LYS A 477 -51.91 40.77 30.27
C LYS A 477 -52.87 40.74 31.45
N SER A 478 -54.09 40.23 31.28
CA SER A 478 -55.08 40.12 32.36
C SER A 478 -54.60 39.17 33.47
N TYR A 479 -54.07 37.99 33.11
CA TYR A 479 -53.56 37.02 34.08
C TYR A 479 -52.28 37.49 34.77
N PHE A 480 -51.32 38.04 34.02
CA PHE A 480 -50.09 38.57 34.60
C PHE A 480 -50.38 39.77 35.53
N SER A 481 -51.38 40.59 35.21
CA SER A 481 -51.84 41.67 36.10
C SER A 481 -52.39 41.14 37.43
N LYS A 482 -53.10 40.00 37.44
CA LYS A 482 -53.55 39.33 38.69
C LYS A 482 -52.36 38.86 39.52
N VAL A 483 -51.35 38.26 38.89
CA VAL A 483 -50.09 37.86 39.56
C VAL A 483 -49.41 39.07 40.21
N CYS A 484 -49.30 40.19 39.49
CA CYS A 484 -48.74 41.44 40.01
C CYS A 484 -49.54 42.04 41.17
N GLN A 485 -50.87 41.96 41.14
CA GLN A 485 -51.73 42.44 42.24
C GLN A 485 -51.56 41.60 43.51
N ILE A 486 -51.54 40.27 43.38
CA ILE A 486 -51.33 39.38 44.52
C ILE A 486 -49.94 39.61 45.11
N PHE A 487 -48.91 39.73 44.28
CA PHE A 487 -47.56 40.00 44.75
C PHE A 487 -47.45 41.35 45.47
N LYS A 488 -48.09 42.41 44.96
CA LYS A 488 -48.13 43.72 45.65
C LYS A 488 -48.75 43.63 47.05
N ASN A 489 -49.78 42.82 47.21
CA ASN A 489 -50.44 42.60 48.50
C ASN A 489 -49.61 41.75 49.48
N LEU A 490 -48.61 41.01 49.00
CA LEU A 490 -47.66 40.23 49.83
C LEU A 490 -46.42 41.04 50.24
N SER A 491 -46.18 42.18 49.59
CA SER A 491 -45.04 43.09 49.84
C SER A 491 -45.40 44.33 50.68
N LEU A 492 -46.62 44.36 51.23
CA LEU A 492 -47.09 45.25 52.31
C LEU A 492 -47.09 44.45 53.62
#